data_AF-A0AAX3YT62-F1
#
_entry.id   AF-A0AAX3YT62-F1
#
_cell.length_a   1.000
_cell.length_b   1.000
_cell.length_c   1.000
_cell.angle_alpha   90.00
_cell.angle_beta   90.00
_cell.angle_gamma   90.00
#
_symmetry.space_group_name_H-M   'P 1'
#
loop_
_entity.id
_entity.type
_entity.pdbx_description
1 polymer ?
#
loop_
_entity_poly.entity_id
_entity_poly.type
_entity_poly.pdbx_seq_one_letter_code
_entity_poly.pdbx_strand_id
1 'polypeptide(L)'
;MNATGVPTTPIPLDAGARIRFGIEPRRPYTVRAISEHFVVCTRQRDFATTGEFVYTVIDWRNGIRGPVNVIGQSVDVSTDERCRDLLDDLEAGRWEISHRNRVQLDILDRGES
;
A
#
# COMPACT_ATOMS: atom_id res chain seq x y z
N MET A 1 -10.12 13.31 -1.53
CA MET A 1 -11.00 13.04 -2.68
C MET A 1 -11.13 11.52 -2.76
N ASN A 2 -12.35 10.98 -2.77
CA ASN A 2 -12.53 9.53 -2.89
C ASN A 2 -12.28 9.14 -4.35
N ALA A 3 -11.24 8.36 -4.63
CA ALA A 3 -10.98 7.88 -5.98
C ALA A 3 -12.02 6.83 -6.40
N THR A 4 -12.53 6.91 -7.63
CA THR A 4 -13.37 5.86 -8.23
C THR A 4 -12.55 4.69 -8.73
N GLY A 5 -11.25 4.91 -8.99
CA GLY A 5 -10.34 3.88 -9.49
C GLY A 5 -10.52 3.60 -10.98
N VAL A 6 -9.47 3.04 -11.60
CA VAL A 6 -9.53 2.43 -12.94
C VAL A 6 -8.65 1.19 -12.88
N PRO A 7 -9.14 -0.01 -13.22
CA PRO A 7 -8.33 -1.22 -13.21
C PRO A 7 -6.98 -1.00 -13.88
N THR A 8 -5.91 -1.35 -13.19
CA THR A 8 -4.53 -1.06 -13.62
C THR A 8 -3.79 -2.38 -13.76
N THR A 9 -3.15 -2.60 -14.91
CA THR A 9 -2.29 -3.76 -15.12
C THR A 9 -1.16 -3.77 -14.09
N PRO A 10 -0.97 -4.86 -13.32
CA PRO A 10 0.14 -4.97 -12.39
C PRO A 10 1.49 -4.79 -13.10
N ILE A 11 2.35 -3.96 -12.52
CA ILE A 11 3.75 -3.87 -12.94
C ILE A 11 4.60 -4.81 -12.07
N PRO A 12 5.72 -5.37 -12.59
CA PRO A 12 6.62 -6.17 -11.78
C PRO A 12 7.18 -5.37 -10.60
N LEU A 13 7.08 -5.95 -9.40
CA LEU A 13 7.64 -5.41 -8.17
C LEU A 13 8.31 -6.54 -7.38
N ASP A 14 9.36 -6.20 -6.63
CA ASP A 14 10.05 -7.12 -5.74
C ASP A 14 9.86 -6.69 -4.29
N ALA A 15 9.79 -7.66 -3.37
CA ALA A 15 9.85 -7.38 -1.95
C ALA A 15 11.18 -6.67 -1.60
N GLY A 16 11.10 -5.65 -0.74
CA GLY A 16 12.23 -4.78 -0.40
C GLY A 16 12.47 -3.63 -1.38
N ALA A 17 11.85 -3.64 -2.56
CA ALA A 17 12.01 -2.55 -3.50
C ALA A 17 11.38 -1.25 -2.99
N ARG A 18 11.97 -0.11 -3.38
CA ARG A 18 11.47 1.22 -3.03
C ARG A 18 10.68 1.81 -4.19
N ILE A 19 9.46 2.26 -3.91
CA ILE A 19 8.58 2.93 -4.87
C ILE A 19 8.14 4.28 -4.34
N ARG A 20 7.80 5.21 -5.25
CA ARG A 20 7.25 6.53 -4.92
C ARG A 20 5.89 6.65 -5.56
N PHE A 21 5.06 7.49 -4.96
CA PHE A 21 3.73 7.82 -5.46
C PHE A 21 3.68 9.32 -5.78
N GLY A 22 2.97 9.70 -6.84
CA GLY A 22 2.88 11.07 -7.35
C GLY A 22 2.37 12.10 -6.34
N ILE A 23 1.44 11.71 -5.47
CA ILE A 23 0.90 12.55 -4.39
C ILE A 23 1.94 12.80 -3.27
N GLU A 24 2.84 11.84 -3.02
CA GLU A 24 3.85 11.93 -1.95
C GLU A 24 5.27 11.58 -2.45
N PRO A 25 5.78 12.30 -3.47
CA PRO A 25 6.94 11.88 -4.25
C PRO A 25 8.23 11.88 -3.45
N ARG A 26 8.31 12.68 -2.38
CA ARG A 26 9.51 12.81 -1.53
C ARG A 26 9.71 11.62 -0.58
N ARG A 27 8.66 10.84 -0.30
CA ARG A 27 8.67 9.79 0.73
C ARG A 27 8.45 8.42 0.09
N PRO A 28 9.52 7.69 -0.25
CA PRO A 28 9.37 6.37 -0.84
C PRO A 28 8.82 5.36 0.17
N TYR A 29 8.03 4.42 -0.30
CA TYR A 29 7.60 3.24 0.44
C TYR A 29 8.44 2.04 0.05
N THR A 30 8.65 1.13 0.99
CA THR A 30 9.22 -0.19 0.76
C THR A 30 8.08 -1.18 0.51
N VAL A 31 8.18 -1.95 -0.57
CA VAL A 31 7.29 -3.08 -0.86
C VAL A 31 7.58 -4.20 0.15
N ARG A 32 6.55 -4.68 0.88
CA ARG A 32 6.71 -5.69 1.94
C ARG A 32 6.09 -7.03 1.56
N ALA A 33 4.93 -7.03 0.92
CA ALA A 33 4.24 -8.24 0.49
C ALA A 33 3.50 -7.99 -0.83
N ILE A 34 3.41 -9.01 -1.69
CA ILE A 34 2.88 -8.93 -3.05
C ILE A 34 2.00 -10.17 -3.28
N SER A 35 0.79 -9.97 -3.80
CA SER A 35 -0.11 -11.04 -4.26
C SER A 35 -0.55 -10.75 -5.69
N GLU A 36 -1.51 -11.52 -6.20
CA GLU A 36 -2.08 -11.33 -7.52
C GLU A 36 -2.75 -9.95 -7.67
N HIS A 37 -3.51 -9.51 -6.66
CA HIS A 37 -4.32 -8.29 -6.76
C HIS A 37 -3.84 -7.14 -5.89
N PHE A 38 -3.03 -7.42 -4.88
CA PHE A 38 -2.66 -6.43 -3.86
C PHE A 38 -1.15 -6.36 -3.65
N VAL A 39 -0.71 -5.20 -3.14
CA VAL A 39 0.66 -5.00 -2.65
C VAL A 39 0.63 -4.20 -1.36
N VAL A 40 1.23 -4.73 -0.29
CA VAL A 40 1.41 -3.98 0.96
C VAL A 40 2.75 -3.26 0.94
N CYS A 41 2.70 -1.95 1.12
CA CYS A 41 3.87 -1.08 1.15
C CYS A 41 3.94 -0.34 2.49
N THR A 42 5.12 -0.24 3.08
CA THR A 42 5.33 0.48 4.35
C THR A 42 6.39 1.54 4.21
N ARG A 43 6.30 2.59 5.01
CA ARG A 43 7.39 3.54 5.26
C ARG A 43 7.45 3.88 6.74
N GLN A 44 8.60 4.33 7.22
CA GLN A 44 8.69 4.85 8.58
C GLN A 44 7.78 6.08 8.72
N ARG A 45 7.07 6.15 9.85
CA ARG A 45 6.24 7.32 10.17
C ARG A 45 7.14 8.53 10.42
N ASP A 46 6.70 9.68 9.92
CA ASP A 46 7.45 10.91 10.07
C ASP A 46 7.57 11.28 11.56
N PHE A 47 8.76 11.70 11.96
CA PHE A 47 9.07 12.11 13.34
C PHE A 47 8.84 11.03 14.42
N ALA A 48 8.67 9.76 14.04
CA ALA A 48 8.56 8.65 14.97
C ALA A 48 9.94 8.02 15.28
N THR A 49 10.06 7.45 16.48
CA THR A 49 11.17 6.54 16.79
C THR A 49 11.14 5.33 15.86
N THR A 50 12.29 4.67 15.70
CA THR A 50 12.39 3.44 14.88
C THR A 50 11.34 2.41 15.31
N GLY A 51 10.68 1.79 14.34
CA GLY A 51 9.69 0.73 14.58
C GLY A 51 8.22 1.14 14.38
N GLU A 52 7.94 2.42 14.14
CA GLU A 52 6.59 2.88 13.79
C GLU A 52 6.44 3.16 12.29
N PHE A 53 5.45 2.51 11.67
CA PHE A 53 5.26 2.55 10.23
C PHE A 53 3.91 3.12 9.83
N VAL A 54 3.89 3.76 8.66
CA VAL A 54 2.67 4.02 7.89
C VAL A 54 2.66 3.01 6.74
N TYR A 55 1.48 2.50 6.40
CA TYR A 55 1.32 1.62 5.25
C TYR A 55 0.32 2.17 4.24
N THR A 56 0.43 1.65 3.03
CA THR A 56 -0.57 1.77 1.98
C THR A 56 -0.65 0.44 1.26
N VAL A 57 -1.86 0.04 0.89
CA VAL A 57 -2.13 -1.13 0.06
C VAL A 57 -2.41 -0.64 -1.34
N ILE A 58 -1.72 -1.18 -2.34
CA ILE A 58 -2.08 -1.04 -3.75
C ILE A 58 -3.13 -2.11 -4.05
N ASP A 59 -4.20 -1.73 -4.75
CA ASP A 59 -5.20 -2.63 -5.31
C ASP A 59 -5.20 -2.44 -6.83
N TRP A 60 -4.69 -3.44 -7.55
CA TRP A 60 -4.59 -3.41 -9.01
C TRP A 60 -5.95 -3.49 -9.69
N ARG A 61 -6.88 -4.29 -9.14
CA ARG A 61 -8.22 -4.50 -9.70
C ARG A 61 -9.01 -3.20 -9.77
N ASN A 62 -8.85 -2.36 -8.75
CA ASN A 62 -9.52 -1.07 -8.67
C ASN A 62 -8.62 0.09 -9.09
N GLY A 63 -7.31 -0.10 -9.24
CA GLY A 63 -6.34 0.97 -9.54
C GLY A 63 -6.34 2.09 -8.52
N ILE A 64 -6.39 1.72 -7.25
CA ILE A 64 -6.37 2.63 -6.11
C ILE A 64 -5.27 2.21 -5.14
N ARG A 65 -4.94 3.11 -4.22
CA ARG A 65 -4.17 2.76 -3.04
C ARG A 65 -4.70 3.44 -1.79
N GLY A 66 -4.47 2.83 -0.64
CA GLY A 66 -4.89 3.39 0.65
C GLY A 66 -4.73 2.41 1.81
N PRO A 67 -5.02 2.85 3.05
CA PRO A 67 -5.13 1.94 4.18
C PRO A 67 -6.41 1.10 4.07
N VAL A 68 -6.46 -0.03 4.78
CA VAL A 68 -7.69 -0.84 4.85
C VAL A 68 -8.76 -0.19 5.74
N ASN A 69 -10.01 -0.62 5.59
CA ASN A 69 -11.17 -0.14 6.33
C ASN A 69 -11.23 -0.73 7.76
N VAL A 70 -10.53 -0.13 8.72
CA VAL A 70 -10.56 -0.61 10.12
C VAL A 70 -11.64 0.05 10.97
N ILE A 71 -12.35 -0.77 11.76
CA ILE A 71 -13.15 -0.34 12.91
C ILE A 71 -12.28 -0.56 14.16
N GLY A 72 -11.66 0.50 14.68
CA GLY A 72 -10.80 0.43 15.88
C GLY A 72 -9.35 0.80 15.61
N GLN A 73 -8.40 0.00 16.13
CA GLN A 73 -6.96 0.24 16.00
C GLN A 73 -6.43 -0.15 14.62
N SER A 74 -5.36 0.51 14.17
CA SER A 74 -4.70 0.22 12.88
C SER A 74 -4.21 -1.23 12.80
N VAL A 75 -4.15 -1.77 11.58
CA VAL A 75 -3.49 -3.06 11.30
C VAL A 75 -2.01 -2.98 11.68
N ASP A 76 -1.51 -4.03 12.34
CA ASP A 76 -0.09 -4.21 12.60
C ASP A 76 0.62 -4.61 11.30
N VAL A 77 1.62 -3.81 10.92
CA VAL A 77 2.44 -3.97 9.70
C VAL A 77 3.93 -3.89 10.04
N SER A 78 4.27 -4.19 11.30
CA SER A 78 5.63 -4.05 11.82
C SER A 78 6.61 -5.07 11.23
N THR A 79 6.14 -6.26 10.84
CA THR A 79 6.94 -7.34 10.24
C THR A 79 6.46 -7.73 8.84
N ASP A 80 7.30 -8.46 8.10
CA ASP A 80 6.94 -8.99 6.79
C ASP A 80 5.82 -10.02 6.89
N GLU A 81 5.84 -10.86 7.94
CA GLU A 81 4.81 -11.85 8.23
C GLU A 81 3.45 -11.16 8.42
N ARG A 82 3.41 -10.08 9.21
CA ARG A 82 2.19 -9.28 9.40
C ARG A 82 1.68 -8.64 8.11
N CYS A 83 2.59 -8.21 7.24
CA CYS A 83 2.21 -7.70 5.92
C CYS A 83 1.63 -8.80 5.02
N ARG A 84 2.13 -10.04 5.11
CA ARG A 84 1.57 -11.19 4.38
C ARG A 84 0.20 -11.60 4.94
N ASP A 85 0.03 -11.63 6.26
CA ASP A 85 -1.27 -11.89 6.90
C ASP A 85 -2.35 -10.93 6.38
N LEU A 86 -2.05 -9.62 6.35
CA LEU A 86 -2.96 -8.59 5.80
C LEU A 86 -3.29 -8.81 4.32
N LEU A 87 -2.31 -9.26 3.54
CA LEU A 87 -2.47 -9.50 2.12
C LEU A 87 -3.39 -10.70 1.85
N ASP A 88 -3.23 -11.79 2.60
CA ASP A 88 -4.10 -12.98 2.52
C ASP A 88 -5.54 -12.64 2.94
N ASP A 89 -5.67 -11.76 3.93
CA ASP A 89 -6.92 -11.18 4.41
C ASP A 89 -7.65 -10.35 3.33
N LEU A 90 -6.91 -9.56 2.56
CA LEU A 90 -7.43 -8.80 1.41
C LEU A 90 -7.86 -9.71 0.25
N GLU A 91 -7.02 -10.69 -0.11
CA GLU A 91 -7.34 -11.65 -1.18
C GLU A 91 -8.59 -12.47 -0.85
N ALA A 92 -8.77 -12.83 0.42
CA ALA A 92 -9.97 -13.51 0.90
C ALA A 92 -11.19 -12.60 1.09
N GLY A 93 -11.07 -11.28 0.83
CA GLY A 93 -12.15 -10.31 0.98
C GLY A 93 -12.58 -10.06 2.42
N ARG A 94 -11.74 -10.42 3.41
CA ARG A 94 -12.00 -10.11 4.84
C ARG A 94 -11.77 -8.64 5.15
N TRP A 95 -10.97 -7.98 4.33
CA TRP A 95 -10.68 -6.54 4.40
C TRP A 95 -10.85 -5.89 3.03
N GLU A 96 -11.11 -4.59 3.04
CA GLU A 96 -11.17 -3.79 1.83
C GLU A 96 -10.37 -2.49 2.01
N ILE A 97 -9.97 -1.86 0.92
CA ILE A 97 -9.35 -0.53 1.00
C ILE A 97 -10.40 0.50 1.45
N SER A 98 -10.03 1.34 2.42
CA SER A 98 -10.89 2.39 2.97
C SER A 98 -11.46 3.31 1.89
N HIS A 99 -12.79 3.38 1.81
CA HIS A 99 -13.49 4.27 0.88
C HIS A 99 -13.17 5.76 1.09
N ARG A 100 -12.89 6.17 2.34
CA ARG A 100 -12.65 7.57 2.71
C ARG A 100 -11.20 8.01 2.53
N ASN A 101 -10.27 7.06 2.64
CA ASN A 101 -8.83 7.34 2.70
C ASN A 101 -8.06 6.81 1.49
N ARG A 102 -8.75 6.28 0.47
CA ARG A 102 -8.13 5.84 -0.78
C ARG A 102 -7.88 7.00 -1.73
N VAL A 103 -6.84 6.84 -2.54
CA VAL A 103 -6.47 7.72 -3.65
C VAL A 103 -6.26 6.90 -4.92
N GLN A 104 -6.20 7.58 -6.08
CA GLN A 104 -5.88 6.93 -7.35
C GLN A 104 -4.46 6.36 -7.27
N LEU A 105 -4.25 5.18 -7.86
CA LEU A 105 -2.92 4.60 -7.96
C LEU A 105 -2.06 5.44 -8.92
N ASP A 106 -0.91 5.90 -8.43
CA ASP A 106 -0.05 6.88 -9.09
C ASP A 106 1.44 6.58 -8.85
N ILE A 107 1.88 5.35 -9.17
CA ILE A 107 3.28 4.96 -9.01
C ILE A 107 4.15 5.79 -9.96
N LEU A 108 5.16 6.46 -9.41
CA LEU A 108 6.18 7.15 -10.21
C LEU A 108 7.19 6.13 -10.72
N ASP A 109 7.53 6.25 -12.00
CA ASP A 109 8.49 5.36 -12.63
C ASP A 109 9.86 5.43 -11.94
N ARG A 110 10.59 4.31 -11.93
CA ARG A 110 11.89 4.18 -11.24
C ARG A 110 13.03 4.93 -11.96
N GLY A 111 12.74 5.66 -13.04
CA GLY A 111 13.70 6.50 -13.70
C GLY A 111 13.05 7.45 -14.70
N GLU A 112 12.88 8.71 -14.30
CA GLU A 112 13.40 9.83 -15.07
C GLU A 112 14.05 10.79 -14.06
N SER A 113 15.37 10.90 -14.14
CA SER A 113 16.15 12.01 -13.60
C SER A 113 16.39 13.00 -14.73
#